data_AF-A0A6D2I155-F1
#
_entry.id   AF-A0A6D2I155-F1
#
_cell.length_a   1.000
_cell.length_b   1.000
_cell.length_c   1.000
_cell.angle_alpha   90.00
_cell.angle_beta   90.00
_cell.angle_gamma   90.00
#
_symmetry.space_group_name_H-M   'P 1'
#
loop_
_entity.id
_entity.type
_entity.pdbx_description
1 polymer ?
#
loop_
_entity_poly.entity_id
_entity_poly.type
_entity_poly.pdbx_seq_one_letter_code
_entity_poly.pdbx_strand_id
1 'polypeptide(L)'
;MTVARKGAKSCFFDDKIYAIGGCMNREESTNWGEVFDLKTQTWKPLPKPPLIDDDDDDKVAVFGEKLYFFSKSDARYAYDPKEGRWVPEFGFVGLEATSITGPWCVIGNVMFAEYDKKLKWYNPKYKNWLRVYGLNQVLYSKRRYCHRTIQLVNHGGKLIIVWHEWVWMARDCTSPDLKIWCAVIRLEERLTSRLGPQMWGEVERCNIVVPSVPTSYKLSTCQSISF
;
A
#
# COMPACT_ATOMS: atom_id res chain seq x y z
N MET A 1 20.61 9.43 -0.98
CA MET A 1 19.99 10.07 0.19
C MET A 1 21.09 10.70 0.99
N THR A 2 20.81 11.84 1.61
CA THR A 2 21.73 12.55 2.50
C THR A 2 21.56 12.10 3.95
N VAL A 3 20.43 11.48 4.30
CA VAL A 3 20.14 10.93 5.63
C VAL A 3 19.91 9.42 5.58
N ALA A 4 20.48 8.68 6.53
CA ALA A 4 20.20 7.26 6.71
C ALA A 4 18.81 7.08 7.33
N ARG A 5 17.97 6.24 6.70
CA ARG A 5 16.57 6.03 7.11
C ARG A 5 16.27 4.55 7.29
N LYS A 6 15.57 4.20 8.38
CA LYS A 6 15.05 2.85 8.65
C LYS A 6 13.53 2.89 8.65
N GLY A 7 12.92 2.02 7.85
CA GLY A 7 11.45 1.94 7.74
C GLY A 7 10.82 3.01 6.84
N ALA A 8 11.62 3.81 6.14
CA ALA A 8 11.12 4.77 5.17
C ALA A 8 10.27 4.10 4.08
N LYS A 9 9.25 4.81 3.62
CA LYS A 9 8.47 4.44 2.45
C LYS A 9 9.07 5.10 1.22
N SER A 10 8.89 4.49 0.05
CA SER A 10 9.29 5.09 -1.21
C SER A 10 8.21 5.02 -2.27
N CYS A 11 8.18 6.02 -3.14
CA CYS A 11 7.34 6.02 -4.33
C CYS A 11 8.02 6.75 -5.49
N PHE A 12 7.68 6.33 -6.70
CA PHE A 12 8.08 6.98 -7.93
C PHE A 12 6.92 7.83 -8.47
N PHE A 13 7.18 9.10 -8.72
CA PHE A 13 6.20 10.07 -9.20
C PHE A 13 6.93 11.24 -9.90
N ASP A 14 6.44 11.71 -11.04
CA ASP A 14 7.00 12.88 -11.76
C ASP A 14 8.51 12.81 -11.99
N ASP A 15 8.99 11.68 -12.53
CA ASP A 15 10.42 11.36 -12.75
C ASP A 15 11.30 11.49 -11.50
N LYS A 16 10.69 11.39 -10.31
CA LYS A 16 11.36 11.54 -9.02
C LYS A 16 11.07 10.36 -8.11
N ILE A 17 12.05 10.03 -7.27
CA ILE A 17 11.89 9.03 -6.21
C ILE A 17 11.74 9.78 -4.88
N TYR A 18 10.61 9.63 -4.23
CA TYR A 18 10.35 10.18 -2.92
C TYR A 18 10.69 9.12 -1.88
N ALA A 19 11.54 9.45 -0.91
CA ALA A 19 11.86 8.65 0.27
C ALA A 19 11.33 9.36 1.52
N ILE A 20 10.36 8.77 2.20
CA ILE A 20 9.51 9.48 3.16
C ILE A 20 9.54 8.78 4.52
N GLY A 21 9.74 9.57 5.58
CA GLY A 21 9.78 9.11 6.97
C GLY A 21 11.05 8.33 7.32
N GLY A 22 10.95 7.49 8.36
CA GLY A 22 11.99 6.53 8.76
C GLY A 22 13.27 7.13 9.34
N CYS A 23 13.24 8.34 9.90
CA CYS A 23 14.42 8.94 10.52
C CYS A 23 14.55 8.51 11.99
N MET A 24 15.72 8.04 12.41
CA MET A 24 15.97 7.61 13.80
C MET A 24 16.19 8.77 14.77
N ASN A 25 16.71 9.91 14.30
CA ASN A 25 16.99 11.08 15.12
C ASN A 25 15.94 12.16 14.86
N ARG A 26 14.88 12.16 15.66
CA ARG A 26 13.72 13.05 15.55
C ARG A 26 14.05 14.52 15.84
N GLU A 27 15.13 14.78 16.58
CA GLU A 27 15.50 16.13 17.04
C GLU A 27 16.31 16.96 16.02
N GLU A 28 16.92 16.32 15.00
CA GLU A 28 17.86 17.01 14.09
C GLU A 28 17.43 17.03 12.61
N SER A 29 16.45 16.21 12.18
CA SER A 29 16.10 16.17 10.76
C SER A 29 15.01 17.19 10.41
N THR A 30 15.43 18.34 9.91
CA THR A 30 14.58 19.29 9.15
C THR A 30 13.92 18.65 7.91
N ASN A 31 14.35 17.45 7.53
CA ASN A 31 13.97 16.76 6.30
C ASN A 31 13.20 15.47 6.62
N TRP A 32 11.88 15.60 6.81
CA TRP A 32 10.97 14.47 7.05
C TRP A 32 11.04 13.41 5.94
N GLY A 33 11.27 13.83 4.70
CA GLY A 33 11.68 12.96 3.60
C GLY A 33 12.73 13.61 2.72
N GLU A 34 13.09 12.94 1.63
CA GLU A 34 13.90 13.49 0.56
C GLU A 34 13.35 13.05 -0.80
N VAL A 35 13.57 13.87 -1.82
CA VAL A 35 13.17 13.64 -3.19
C VAL A 35 14.43 13.54 -4.05
N PHE A 36 14.60 12.43 -4.75
CA PHE A 36 15.64 12.25 -5.75
C PHE A 36 15.10 12.62 -7.12
N ASP A 37 15.71 13.61 -7.75
CA ASP A 37 15.41 13.99 -9.12
C ASP A 37 16.29 13.19 -10.08
N LEU A 38 15.69 12.37 -10.94
CA LEU A 38 16.43 11.53 -11.89
C LEU A 38 17.17 12.34 -12.96
N LYS A 39 16.67 13.53 -13.31
CA LYS A 39 17.26 14.39 -14.35
C LYS A 39 18.51 15.08 -13.82
N THR A 40 18.45 15.63 -12.62
CA THR A 40 19.60 16.32 -12.01
C THR A 40 20.49 15.41 -11.17
N GLN A 41 20.04 14.19 -10.88
CA GLN A 41 20.72 13.23 -10.00
C GLN A 41 21.02 13.80 -8.61
N THR A 42 20.13 14.65 -8.09
CA THR A 42 20.30 15.29 -6.79
C THR A 42 19.17 14.97 -5.84
N TRP A 43 19.49 14.95 -4.54
CA TRP A 43 18.51 14.83 -3.47
C TRP A 43 18.13 16.21 -2.96
N LYS A 44 16.83 16.44 -2.81
CA LYS A 44 16.27 17.65 -2.19
C LYS A 44 15.45 17.28 -0.95
N PRO A 45 15.42 18.13 0.07
CA PRO A 45 14.60 17.88 1.25
C PRO A 45 13.10 17.89 0.91
N LEU A 46 12.34 16.98 1.51
CA LEU A 46 10.88 16.97 1.51
C LEU A 46 10.40 17.45 2.89
N PRO A 47 9.66 18.57 2.98
CA PRO A 47 9.20 19.09 4.26
C PRO A 47 8.16 18.17 4.90
N LYS A 48 8.06 18.25 6.23
CA LYS A 48 7.00 17.58 7.01
C LYS A 48 5.65 18.24 6.75
N PRO A 49 4.54 17.48 6.63
CA PRO A 49 3.20 18.05 6.64
C PRO A 49 2.87 18.82 7.94
N PRO A 50 2.06 19.90 7.90
CA PRO A 50 1.83 20.82 9.03
C PRO A 50 1.23 20.24 10.33
N LEU A 51 0.43 19.16 10.29
CA LEU A 51 -0.30 18.64 11.46
C LEU A 51 -0.03 17.14 11.69
N ILE A 52 1.23 16.76 11.90
CA ILE A 52 1.59 15.38 12.26
C ILE A 52 2.16 15.37 13.68
N ASP A 53 1.40 14.77 14.60
CA ASP A 53 1.94 14.22 15.85
C ASP A 53 2.90 13.08 15.49
N ASP A 54 4.06 13.02 16.14
CA ASP A 54 5.20 12.12 15.81
C ASP A 54 4.92 10.62 16.04
N ASP A 55 3.94 10.05 15.33
CA ASP A 55 3.54 8.64 15.43
C ASP A 55 3.95 7.86 14.17
N ASP A 56 4.50 6.66 14.34
CA ASP A 56 5.21 5.88 13.30
C ASP A 56 4.30 5.21 12.24
N ASP A 57 2.99 5.49 12.25
CA ASP A 57 1.98 4.75 11.47
C ASP A 57 1.46 5.46 10.22
N ASP A 58 2.05 6.59 9.87
CA ASP A 58 1.73 7.40 8.71
C ASP A 58 1.74 6.63 7.37
N LYS A 59 0.82 6.99 6.46
CA LYS A 59 0.67 6.35 5.15
C LYS A 59 0.83 7.37 4.02
N VAL A 60 1.54 6.95 2.97
CA VAL A 60 1.75 7.74 1.75
C VAL A 60 1.25 6.95 0.55
N ALA A 61 0.51 7.60 -0.34
CA ALA A 61 0.16 7.06 -1.65
C ALA A 61 0.37 8.08 -2.75
N VAL A 62 0.64 7.57 -3.96
CA VAL A 62 0.52 8.35 -5.19
C VAL A 62 -0.82 7.97 -5.81
N PHE A 63 -1.67 8.96 -6.06
CA PHE A 63 -2.99 8.79 -6.66
C PHE A 63 -3.30 10.01 -7.52
N GLY A 64 -3.94 9.83 -8.69
CA GLY A 64 -4.33 10.95 -9.56
C GLY A 64 -3.20 11.93 -9.86
N GLU A 65 -1.98 11.42 -10.09
CA GLU A 65 -0.76 12.23 -10.32
C GLU A 65 -0.43 13.20 -9.18
N LYS A 66 -0.80 12.83 -7.95
CA LYS A 66 -0.49 13.60 -6.74
C LYS A 66 0.03 12.67 -5.66
N LEU A 67 1.00 13.17 -4.91
CA LEU A 67 1.50 12.52 -3.71
C LEU A 67 0.61 12.94 -2.53
N TYR A 68 0.02 11.95 -1.88
CA TYR A 68 -0.85 12.14 -0.73
C TYR A 68 -0.25 11.56 0.53
N PHE A 69 -0.52 12.27 1.62
CA PHE A 69 -0.18 11.86 2.97
C PHE A 69 -1.46 11.74 3.80
N PHE A 70 -1.58 10.65 4.54
CA PHE A 70 -2.71 10.34 5.40
C PHE A 70 -2.18 10.11 6.82
N SER A 71 -2.59 10.97 7.76
CA SER A 71 -2.28 10.82 9.19
C SER A 71 -3.31 9.94 9.88
N LYS A 72 -2.93 9.43 11.07
CA LYS A 72 -3.83 8.71 11.97
C LYS A 72 -4.96 9.57 12.54
N SER A 73 -4.75 10.90 12.61
CA SER A 73 -5.73 11.90 13.04
C SER A 73 -6.71 12.31 11.94
N ASP A 74 -6.78 11.55 10.84
CA ASP A 74 -7.59 11.81 9.64
C ASP A 74 -7.27 13.13 8.92
N ALA A 75 -6.11 13.73 9.23
CA ALA A 75 -5.57 14.82 8.45
C ALA A 75 -4.99 14.27 7.14
N ARG A 76 -5.31 14.95 6.04
CA ARG A 76 -4.93 14.54 4.69
C ARG A 76 -4.27 15.71 3.99
N TYR A 77 -3.18 15.43 3.29
CA TYR A 77 -2.45 16.45 2.56
C TYR A 77 -2.07 15.94 1.18
N ALA A 78 -2.13 16.84 0.20
CA ALA A 78 -1.52 16.66 -1.11
C ALA A 78 -0.21 17.44 -1.15
N TYR A 79 0.85 16.85 -1.66
CA TYR A 79 2.08 17.58 -1.93
C TYR A 79 1.95 18.36 -3.23
N ASP A 80 2.18 19.67 -3.16
CA ASP A 80 2.36 20.51 -4.33
C ASP A 80 3.87 20.59 -4.66
N PRO A 81 4.35 19.92 -5.72
CA PRO A 81 5.76 19.96 -6.09
C PRO A 81 6.20 21.32 -6.66
N LYS A 82 5.28 22.17 -7.12
CA LYS A 82 5.60 23.52 -7.63
C LYS A 82 5.85 24.48 -6.49
N GLU A 83 5.00 24.44 -5.46
CA GLU A 83 5.14 25.26 -4.26
C GLU A 83 6.08 24.62 -3.22
N GLY A 84 6.41 23.34 -3.38
CA GLY A 84 7.28 22.59 -2.48
C GLY A 84 6.66 22.36 -1.10
N ARG A 85 5.33 22.38 -0.96
CA ARG A 85 4.62 22.29 0.33
C ARG A 85 3.43 21.34 0.30
N TRP A 86 2.96 20.99 1.49
CA TRP A 86 1.75 20.18 1.70
C TRP A 86 0.52 21.07 1.82
N VAL A 87 -0.52 20.76 1.06
CA VAL A 87 -1.82 21.46 1.05
C VAL A 87 -2.90 20.53 1.61
N PRO A 88 -3.75 20.98 2.55
CA PRO A 88 -4.85 20.17 3.07
C PRO A 88 -5.77 19.65 1.97
N GLU A 89 -6.13 18.36 2.04
CA GLU A 89 -7.01 17.69 1.08
C GLU A 89 -8.28 17.16 1.75
N PHE A 90 -9.44 17.64 1.31
CA PHE A 90 -10.74 17.29 1.90
C PHE A 90 -11.61 16.41 0.98
N GLY A 91 -11.16 16.12 -0.23
CA GLY A 91 -11.93 15.38 -1.24
C GLY A 91 -12.17 13.90 -0.91
N PHE A 92 -11.33 13.29 -0.08
CA PHE A 92 -11.34 11.85 0.19
C PHE A 92 -12.14 11.45 1.44
N VAL A 93 -13.45 11.26 1.33
CA VAL A 93 -14.24 10.69 2.44
C VAL A 93 -14.03 9.17 2.50
N GLY A 94 -13.93 8.58 3.70
CA GLY A 94 -13.78 7.13 3.91
C GLY A 94 -12.36 6.58 3.73
N LEU A 95 -11.35 7.44 3.55
CA LEU A 95 -9.92 7.07 3.60
C LEU A 95 -9.31 7.35 4.99
N GLU A 96 -10.12 7.39 6.05
CA GLU A 96 -9.62 7.54 7.42
C GLU A 96 -8.58 6.45 7.72
N ALA A 97 -7.55 6.78 8.50
CA ALA A 97 -6.50 5.82 8.84
C ALA A 97 -7.05 4.61 9.61
N THR A 98 -8.13 4.82 10.37
CA THR A 98 -8.88 3.77 11.06
C THR A 98 -9.63 2.83 10.11
N SER A 99 -9.99 3.32 8.91
CA SER A 99 -10.69 2.57 7.86
C SER A 99 -9.73 1.72 7.01
N ILE A 100 -8.42 2.01 7.02
CA ILE A 100 -7.38 1.34 6.22
C ILE A 100 -6.28 0.77 7.14
N THR A 101 -6.60 -0.29 7.87
CA THR A 101 -5.64 -0.97 8.78
C THR A 101 -4.74 -1.99 8.07
N GLY A 102 -5.04 -2.33 6.81
CA GLY A 102 -4.35 -3.34 6.02
C GLY A 102 -3.41 -2.77 4.95
N PRO A 103 -2.68 -3.63 4.23
CA PRO A 103 -1.92 -3.21 3.06
C PRO A 103 -2.86 -2.68 1.97
N TRP A 104 -2.34 -1.70 1.23
CA TRP A 104 -3.02 -1.03 0.13
C TRP A 104 -2.11 -0.95 -1.10
N CYS A 105 -2.71 -0.73 -2.25
CA CYS A 105 -2.02 -0.61 -3.53
C CYS A 105 -2.79 0.33 -4.44
N VAL A 106 -2.08 1.08 -5.29
CA VAL A 106 -2.69 1.88 -6.35
C VAL A 106 -2.33 1.28 -7.70
N ILE A 107 -3.35 1.05 -8.53
CA ILE A 107 -3.20 0.57 -9.90
C ILE A 107 -3.91 1.56 -10.82
N GLY A 108 -3.14 2.21 -11.69
CA GLY A 108 -3.63 3.37 -12.44
C GLY A 108 -4.11 4.45 -11.48
N ASN A 109 -5.38 4.83 -11.57
CA ASN A 109 -6.02 5.80 -10.67
C ASN A 109 -7.06 5.17 -9.74
N VAL A 110 -6.83 3.91 -9.31
CA VAL A 110 -7.73 3.18 -8.42
C VAL A 110 -6.95 2.65 -7.22
N MET A 111 -7.42 2.99 -6.01
CA MET A 111 -6.85 2.45 -4.77
C MET A 111 -7.53 1.13 -4.42
N PHE A 112 -6.73 0.17 -3.97
CA PHE A 112 -7.15 -1.12 -3.47
C PHE A 112 -6.65 -1.29 -2.05
N ALA A 113 -7.48 -1.83 -1.17
CA ALA A 113 -7.11 -2.17 0.19
C ALA A 113 -7.81 -3.46 0.62
N GLU A 114 -7.22 -4.15 1.57
CA GLU A 114 -7.90 -5.26 2.23
C GLU A 114 -8.52 -4.79 3.55
N TYR A 115 -9.82 -5.02 3.68
CA TYR A 115 -10.58 -4.74 4.89
C TYR A 115 -11.50 -5.92 5.20
N ASP A 116 -11.55 -6.36 6.46
CA ASP A 116 -12.36 -7.51 6.89
C ASP A 116 -12.13 -8.75 6.01
N LYS A 117 -10.85 -9.04 5.69
CA LYS A 117 -10.42 -10.15 4.83
C LYS A 117 -11.02 -10.11 3.41
N LYS A 118 -11.54 -8.96 2.98
CA LYS A 118 -12.06 -8.73 1.63
C LYS A 118 -11.26 -7.64 0.94
N LEU A 119 -10.92 -7.89 -0.31
CA LEU A 119 -10.40 -6.88 -1.20
C LEU A 119 -11.51 -5.87 -1.55
N LYS A 120 -11.20 -4.60 -1.36
CA LYS A 120 -12.03 -3.46 -1.70
C LYS A 120 -11.26 -2.49 -2.59
N TRP A 121 -11.99 -1.69 -3.35
CA TRP A 121 -11.46 -0.59 -4.15
C TRP A 121 -12.15 0.71 -3.77
N TYR A 122 -11.41 1.82 -3.81
CA TYR A 122 -11.96 3.13 -3.50
C TYR A 122 -12.66 3.70 -4.73
N ASN A 123 -13.95 4.01 -4.60
CA ASN A 123 -14.69 4.69 -5.64
C ASN A 123 -14.75 6.19 -5.33
N PRO A 124 -14.05 7.05 -6.08
CA PRO A 124 -14.00 8.48 -5.79
C PRO A 124 -15.35 9.19 -6.03
N LYS A 125 -16.20 8.66 -6.92
CA LYS A 125 -17.53 9.21 -7.21
C LYS A 125 -18.48 9.05 -6.03
N TYR A 126 -18.47 7.88 -5.39
CA TYR A 126 -19.31 7.60 -4.22
C TYR A 126 -18.59 7.86 -2.89
N LYS A 127 -17.31 8.23 -2.94
CA LYS A 127 -16.42 8.44 -1.79
C LYS A 127 -16.50 7.31 -0.77
N ASN A 128 -16.45 6.07 -1.25
CA ASN A 128 -16.62 4.88 -0.44
C ASN A 128 -15.80 3.70 -0.97
N TRP A 129 -15.48 2.77 -0.08
CA TRP A 129 -14.84 1.50 -0.40
C TRP A 129 -15.87 0.46 -0.84
N LEU A 130 -15.77 0.04 -2.09
CA LEU A 130 -16.63 -0.97 -2.68
C LEU A 130 -15.90 -2.31 -2.77
N ARG A 131 -16.64 -3.41 -2.65
CA ARG A 131 -16.07 -4.77 -2.73
C ARG A 131 -15.61 -5.07 -4.17
N VAL A 132 -14.50 -5.81 -4.28
CA VAL A 132 -14.11 -6.47 -5.54
C VAL A 132 -14.81 -7.84 -5.64
N TYR A 133 -15.55 -8.05 -6.73
CA TYR A 133 -16.31 -9.27 -6.99
C TYR A 133 -15.45 -10.35 -7.68
N GLY A 134 -15.98 -11.58 -7.82
CA GLY A 134 -15.28 -12.68 -8.51
C GLY A 134 -14.25 -13.47 -7.69
N LEU A 135 -13.81 -12.96 -6.54
CA LEU A 135 -12.70 -13.55 -5.77
C LEU A 135 -13.10 -14.67 -4.78
N ASN A 136 -14.40 -14.95 -4.59
CA ASN A 136 -14.87 -15.83 -3.51
C ASN A 136 -14.43 -17.29 -3.64
N GLN A 137 -14.53 -17.85 -4.84
CA GLN A 137 -14.34 -19.29 -5.04
C GLN A 137 -12.88 -19.71 -4.93
N VAL A 138 -11.94 -18.85 -5.34
CA VAL A 138 -10.51 -19.19 -5.42
C VAL A 138 -9.72 -18.54 -4.29
N LEU A 139 -9.80 -17.22 -4.13
CA LEU A 139 -8.96 -16.50 -3.18
C LEU A 139 -9.42 -16.73 -1.73
N TYR A 140 -10.70 -16.48 -1.44
CA TYR A 140 -11.20 -16.57 -0.07
C TYR A 140 -11.42 -18.01 0.41
N SER A 141 -11.54 -18.99 -0.49
CA SER A 141 -11.59 -20.41 -0.11
C SER A 141 -10.24 -20.94 0.36
N LYS A 142 -9.14 -20.48 -0.25
CA LYS A 142 -7.76 -20.83 0.11
C LYS A 142 -7.28 -20.10 1.37
N ARG A 143 -7.80 -18.90 1.61
CA ARG A 143 -7.52 -18.07 2.79
C ARG A 143 -8.36 -18.48 4.00
N ARG A 144 -8.19 -19.72 4.48
CA ARG A 144 -8.84 -20.23 5.70
C ARG A 144 -8.28 -19.59 6.99
N TYR A 145 -8.88 -19.96 8.12
CA TYR A 145 -8.94 -19.30 9.44
C TYR A 145 -7.67 -18.63 10.02
N CYS A 146 -6.47 -18.86 9.48
CA CYS A 146 -5.21 -18.30 9.97
C CYS A 146 -4.34 -17.76 8.83
N HIS A 147 -4.75 -16.66 8.19
CA HIS A 147 -3.91 -15.93 7.24
C HIS A 147 -3.81 -14.45 7.62
N ARG A 148 -2.69 -13.84 7.23
CA ARG A 148 -2.49 -12.38 7.30
C ARG A 148 -2.00 -11.90 5.96
N THR A 149 -2.72 -10.97 5.35
CA THR A 149 -2.24 -10.29 4.16
C THR A 149 -1.08 -9.40 4.53
N ILE A 150 0.01 -9.58 3.79
CA ILE A 150 1.27 -8.90 4.08
C ILE A 150 1.41 -7.70 3.15
N GLN A 151 1.13 -7.88 1.85
CA GLN A 151 1.30 -6.84 0.84
C GLN A 151 0.26 -6.95 -0.28
N LEU A 152 -0.09 -5.77 -0.80
CA LEU A 152 -0.77 -5.58 -2.09
C LEU A 152 0.23 -4.87 -3.02
N VAL A 153 0.40 -5.38 -4.23
CA VAL A 153 1.43 -4.88 -5.17
C VAL A 153 0.85 -4.75 -6.57
N ASN A 154 1.22 -3.68 -7.28
CA ASN A 154 0.92 -3.51 -8.70
C ASN A 154 2.05 -4.13 -9.51
N HIS A 155 1.72 -5.06 -10.41
CA HIS A 155 2.69 -5.63 -11.35
C HIS A 155 2.04 -5.78 -12.73
N GLY A 156 2.50 -4.97 -13.69
CA GLY A 156 1.98 -4.97 -15.06
C GLY A 156 0.47 -4.67 -15.14
N GLY A 157 -0.04 -3.80 -14.26
CA GLY A 157 -1.46 -3.47 -14.18
C GLY A 157 -2.32 -4.54 -13.49
N LYS A 158 -1.73 -5.63 -13.03
CA LYS A 158 -2.40 -6.68 -12.24
C LYS A 158 -2.17 -6.44 -10.76
N LEU A 159 -3.16 -6.82 -9.96
CA LEU A 159 -3.04 -6.79 -8.51
C LEU A 159 -2.44 -8.10 -8.02
N ILE A 160 -1.32 -8.01 -7.33
CA ILE A 160 -0.72 -9.13 -6.62
C ILE A 160 -1.07 -9.02 -5.14
N ILE A 161 -1.56 -10.12 -4.58
CA ILE A 161 -1.82 -10.23 -3.16
C ILE A 161 -0.87 -11.27 -2.56
N VAL A 162 -0.09 -10.85 -1.56
CA VAL A 162 0.83 -11.72 -0.81
C VAL A 162 0.33 -11.87 0.62
N TRP A 163 0.20 -13.10 1.09
CA TRP A 163 -0.18 -13.41 2.46
C TRP A 163 0.63 -14.58 3.01
N HIS A 164 0.74 -14.67 4.34
CA HIS A 164 1.21 -15.89 4.97
C HIS A 164 0.06 -16.71 5.54
N GLU A 165 0.29 -18.00 5.65
CA GLU A 165 -0.56 -18.98 6.33
C GLU A 165 0.27 -19.68 7.42
N TRP A 166 -0.32 -19.81 8.60
CA TRP A 166 0.30 -20.50 9.74
C TRP A 166 0.24 -22.02 9.55
N VAL A 167 1.38 -22.70 9.61
CA VAL A 167 1.45 -24.15 9.58
C VAL A 167 1.56 -24.66 11.02
N TRP A 168 0.43 -25.01 11.62
CA TRP A 168 0.43 -25.68 12.92
C TRP A 168 0.87 -27.13 12.73
N MET A 169 2.13 -27.43 13.03
CA MET A 169 2.56 -28.83 13.12
C MET A 169 2.10 -29.38 14.47
N ALA A 170 1.20 -30.36 14.43
CA ALA A 170 0.77 -31.06 15.63
C ALA A 170 1.95 -31.93 16.13
N ARG A 171 2.75 -31.40 17.07
CA ARG A 171 3.37 -32.10 18.23
C ARG A 171 4.64 -31.44 18.80
N ASP A 172 5.23 -30.44 18.16
CA ASP A 172 6.50 -29.84 18.66
C ASP A 172 6.34 -28.37 19.08
N CYS A 173 6.93 -28.01 20.21
CA CYS A 173 6.96 -26.66 20.80
C CYS A 173 7.84 -25.65 20.02
N THR A 174 8.14 -25.91 18.75
CA THR A 174 8.88 -25.00 17.88
C THR A 174 7.94 -23.97 17.27
N SER A 175 8.40 -22.72 17.11
CA SER A 175 7.61 -21.67 16.45
C SER A 175 7.10 -22.16 15.09
N PRO A 176 5.80 -22.07 14.79
CA PRO A 176 5.24 -22.64 13.57
C PRO A 176 5.84 -21.97 12.34
N ASP A 177 6.33 -22.78 11.38
CA ASP A 177 6.72 -22.27 10.07
C ASP A 177 5.53 -21.64 9.35
N LEU A 178 5.84 -20.68 8.48
CA LEU A 178 4.87 -19.97 7.67
C LEU A 178 4.98 -20.38 6.20
N LYS A 179 3.84 -20.49 5.52
CA LYS A 179 3.77 -20.57 4.06
C LYS A 179 3.48 -19.20 3.50
N ILE A 180 4.26 -18.76 2.51
CA ILE A 180 3.97 -17.54 1.76
C ILE A 180 3.21 -17.90 0.49
N TRP A 181 2.02 -17.33 0.36
CA TRP A 181 1.15 -17.45 -0.78
C TRP A 181 1.17 -16.18 -1.62
N CYS A 182 0.95 -16.36 -2.92
CA CYS A 182 0.80 -15.29 -3.87
C CYS A 182 -0.42 -15.56 -4.77
N ALA A 183 -1.25 -14.54 -4.97
CA ALA A 183 -2.29 -14.53 -5.98
C ALA A 183 -2.08 -13.38 -6.96
N VAL A 184 -2.20 -13.68 -8.25
CA VAL A 184 -2.21 -12.69 -9.34
C VAL A 184 -3.64 -12.51 -9.78
N ILE A 185 -4.12 -11.27 -9.71
CA ILE A 185 -5.52 -10.92 -9.98
C ILE A 185 -5.56 -9.96 -11.16
N ARG A 186 -6.26 -10.38 -12.21
CA ARG A 186 -6.67 -9.48 -13.29
C ARG A 186 -7.92 -8.74 -12.85
N LEU A 187 -7.90 -7.42 -13.00
CA LEU A 187 -9.00 -6.54 -12.63
C LEU A 187 -9.73 -6.09 -13.88
N GLU A 188 -11.06 -6.00 -13.77
CA GLU A 188 -11.93 -5.56 -14.85
C GLU A 188 -13.03 -4.67 -14.25
N GLU A 189 -13.15 -3.44 -14.76
CA GLU A 189 -14.26 -2.57 -14.43
C GLU A 189 -15.44 -2.87 -15.34
N ARG A 190 -16.60 -3.19 -14.76
CA ARG A 190 -17.84 -3.50 -15.45
C ARG A 190 -18.89 -2.45 -15.14
N LEU A 191 -19.47 -1.86 -16.18
CA LEU A 191 -20.61 -0.97 -16.06
C LEU A 191 -21.89 -1.79 -16.02
N THR A 192 -22.62 -1.69 -14.92
CA THR A 192 -23.95 -2.30 -14.81
C THR A 192 -25.00 -1.19 -14.79
N SER A 193 -26.01 -1.31 -15.67
CA SER A 193 -27.01 -0.26 -15.92
C SER A 193 -27.82 0.16 -14.68
N ARG A 194 -27.81 -0.62 -13.59
CA ARG A 194 -28.56 -0.34 -12.35
C ARG A 194 -27.70 -0.07 -11.11
N LEU A 195 -26.44 -0.49 -11.06
CA LEU A 195 -25.62 -0.46 -9.83
C LEU A 195 -24.37 0.42 -9.94
N GLY A 196 -24.15 1.07 -11.08
CA GLY A 196 -22.95 1.85 -11.34
C GLY A 196 -21.73 0.98 -11.67
N PRO A 197 -20.51 1.55 -11.59
CA PRO A 197 -19.28 0.82 -11.86
C PRO A 197 -19.02 -0.25 -10.80
N GLN A 198 -18.73 -1.46 -11.25
CA GLN A 198 -18.34 -2.59 -10.41
C GLN A 198 -16.94 -3.05 -10.78
N MET A 199 -16.11 -3.32 -9.77
CA MET A 199 -14.80 -3.92 -9.98
C MET A 199 -14.90 -5.44 -9.80
N TRP A 200 -14.50 -6.18 -10.83
CA TRP A 200 -14.40 -7.63 -10.82
C TRP A 200 -12.93 -8.05 -10.84
N GLY A 201 -12.63 -9.11 -10.09
CA GLY A 201 -11.31 -9.73 -10.06
C GLY A 201 -11.37 -11.17 -10.51
N GLU A 202 -10.47 -11.55 -11.41
CA GLU A 202 -10.23 -12.93 -11.81
C GLU A 202 -8.86 -13.37 -11.31
N VAL A 203 -8.83 -14.50 -10.60
CA VAL A 203 -7.59 -15.07 -10.07
C VAL A 203 -6.92 -15.86 -11.20
N GLU A 204 -5.91 -15.29 -11.84
CA GLU A 204 -5.15 -15.96 -12.90
C GLU A 204 -4.19 -17.02 -12.33
N ARG A 205 -3.65 -16.76 -11.14
CA ARG A 205 -2.71 -17.65 -10.46
C ARG A 205 -2.88 -17.52 -8.96
N CYS A 206 -2.82 -18.64 -8.24
CA CYS A 206 -2.85 -18.69 -6.79
C CYS A 206 -2.07 -19.92 -6.31
N ASN A 207 -0.88 -19.70 -5.76
CA ASN A 207 -0.02 -20.78 -5.30
C ASN A 207 0.90 -20.34 -4.16
N ILE A 208 1.44 -21.33 -3.47
CA ILE A 208 2.54 -21.16 -2.53
C ILE A 208 3.78 -20.74 -3.34
N VAL A 209 4.42 -19.66 -2.92
CA VAL A 209 5.69 -19.18 -3.49
C VAL A 209 6.87 -19.51 -2.57
N VAL A 210 6.63 -19.62 -1.25
CA VAL A 210 7.63 -20.11 -0.30
C VAL A 210 6.96 -21.10 0.66
N PRO A 211 7.37 -22.38 0.66
CA PRO A 211 6.66 -23.45 1.39
C PRO A 211 6.94 -23.51 2.89
N SER A 212 8.06 -22.97 3.35
CA SER A 212 8.41 -22.82 4.77
C SER A 212 9.32 -21.61 4.92
N VAL A 213 8.97 -20.72 5.85
CA VAL A 213 9.81 -19.64 6.35
C VAL A 213 9.68 -19.56 7.87
N PRO A 214 10.77 -19.20 8.59
CA PRO A 214 10.68 -18.95 10.02
C PRO A 214 9.80 -17.73 10.29
N THR A 215 9.17 -17.69 11.46
CA THR A 215 8.31 -16.57 11.89
C THR A 215 9.04 -15.22 11.96
N SER A 216 10.37 -15.24 12.08
CA SER A 216 11.24 -14.06 12.19
C SER A 216 11.64 -13.42 10.84
N TYR A 217 11.10 -13.90 9.72
CA TYR A 217 11.43 -13.37 8.39
C TYR A 217 11.09 -11.88 8.24
N LYS A 218 11.85 -11.19 7.38
CA LYS A 218 11.58 -9.80 6.98
C LYS A 218 11.35 -9.74 5.48
N LEU A 219 10.28 -9.06 5.07
CA LEU A 219 10.02 -8.77 3.67
C LEU A 219 10.60 -7.42 3.29
N SER A 220 11.30 -7.42 2.17
CA SER A 220 11.76 -6.21 1.50
C SER A 220 10.86 -5.95 0.30
N THR A 221 10.45 -4.71 0.12
CA THR A 221 9.72 -4.25 -1.08
C THR A 221 10.70 -3.62 -2.05
N CYS A 222 10.58 -3.94 -3.33
CA CYS A 222 11.26 -3.21 -4.40
C CYS A 222 10.22 -2.58 -5.32
N GLN A 223 10.54 -1.40 -5.86
CA GLN A 223 9.83 -0.82 -6.98
C GLN A 223 10.69 -1.03 -8.23
N SER A 224 10.12 -1.65 -9.24
CA SER A 224 10.74 -1.74 -10.56
C SER A 224 10.28 -0.55 -11.39
N ILE A 225 11.22 0.23 -11.90
CA ILE A 225 10.97 1.34 -12.82
C ILE A 225 11.55 0.91 -14.17
N SER A 226 10.71 0.76 -15.18
CA SER A 226 11.11 0.51 -16.56
C SER A 226 11.14 1.83 -17.32
N PHE A 227 12.26 2.12 -18.00
CA PHE A 227 12.47 3.28 -18.85
C PHE A 227 12.32 2.90 -20.33
#